data_AF-A0AAN8PIT1-F1
#
_entry.id   AF-A0AAN8PIT1-F1
#
_cell.length_a   1.000
_cell.length_b   1.000
_cell.length_c   1.000
_cell.angle_alpha   90.00
_cell.angle_beta   90.00
_cell.angle_gamma   90.00
#
_symmetry.space_group_name_H-M   'P 1'
#
loop_
_entity.id
_entity.type
_entity.pdbx_description
1 polymer ?
#
loop_
_entity_poly.entity_id
_entity_poly.type
_entity_poly.pdbx_seq_one_letter_code
_entity_poly.pdbx_strand_id
1 'polypeptide(L)'
;MLFRMTRIGSGPKNIPKVVVALSLMSQILAQFLQNDSGKRIRIAGDLILGGIFPMHEQRNGKCGAVKEEKGIQRLEAMLYAMDKINKDPSILPNVTLGALILDSCSSDTYALEQSMEFVKSYMSQRKATLNSCSKFIHSDIENKVS
;
A
#
# COMPACT_ATOMS: atom_id res chain seq x y z
N MET A 1 -9.39 -10.28 -17.82
CA MET A 1 -8.48 -11.40 -17.52
C MET A 1 -9.02 -12.07 -16.27
N LEU A 2 -9.18 -13.39 -16.33
CA LEU A 2 -10.07 -14.21 -15.51
C LEU A 2 -9.54 -14.38 -14.05
N PHE A 3 -10.30 -13.97 -13.04
CA PHE A 3 -10.12 -14.50 -11.68
C PHE A 3 -10.74 -15.90 -11.62
N ARG A 4 -9.90 -16.94 -11.57
CA ARG A 4 -10.34 -18.35 -11.44
C ARG A 4 -10.24 -18.77 -9.98
N MET A 5 -11.37 -18.74 -9.27
CA MET A 5 -11.54 -19.39 -7.95
C MET A 5 -11.72 -20.90 -8.13
N THR A 6 -10.94 -21.72 -7.42
CA THR A 6 -11.20 -23.16 -7.25
C THR A 6 -11.49 -23.45 -5.79
N ARG A 7 -12.63 -24.10 -5.52
CA ARG A 7 -13.04 -24.64 -4.20
C ARG A 7 -12.24 -25.89 -3.88
N ILE A 8 -11.89 -26.10 -2.61
CA ILE A 8 -11.41 -27.39 -2.07
C ILE A 8 -12.29 -27.79 -0.88
N GLY A 9 -12.83 -29.02 -0.94
CA GLY A 9 -13.68 -29.63 0.08
C GLY A 9 -12.90 -30.46 1.11
N SER A 10 -13.35 -30.35 2.36
CA SER A 10 -13.48 -31.31 3.48
C SER A 10 -12.69 -32.64 3.55
N GLY A 11 -11.96 -32.83 4.67
CA GLY A 11 -12.09 -34.04 5.52
C GLY A 11 -10.80 -34.81 5.90
N PRO A 12 -10.66 -35.42 7.12
CA PRO A 12 -9.39 -35.51 7.88
C PRO A 12 -8.86 -36.93 8.21
N LYS A 13 -7.62 -37.05 8.76
CA LYS A 13 -7.19 -37.94 9.90
C LYS A 13 -5.65 -38.13 9.99
N ASN A 14 -5.00 -37.57 11.04
CA ASN A 14 -3.99 -38.19 11.92
C ASN A 14 -3.10 -37.14 12.64
N ILE A 15 -3.16 -37.16 13.97
CA ILE A 15 -2.65 -36.18 14.95
C ILE A 15 -1.70 -36.99 15.86
N PRO A 16 -0.35 -36.80 15.82
CA PRO A 16 0.27 -35.86 16.76
C PRO A 16 1.56 -35.15 16.26
N LYS A 17 2.00 -35.31 15.01
CA LYS A 17 3.12 -34.52 14.43
C LYS A 17 2.64 -33.22 13.77
N VAL A 18 1.39 -33.23 13.32
CA VAL A 18 0.72 -32.11 12.64
C VAL A 18 0.47 -30.94 13.61
N VAL A 19 0.29 -31.19 14.91
CA VAL A 19 0.00 -30.13 15.90
C VAL A 19 1.21 -29.23 16.14
N VAL A 20 2.43 -29.78 16.16
CA VAL A 20 3.67 -29.01 16.32
C VAL A 20 3.97 -28.20 15.05
N ALA A 21 3.75 -28.80 13.87
CA ALA A 21 3.85 -28.08 12.60
C ALA A 21 2.78 -26.99 12.49
N LEU A 22 1.55 -27.22 12.96
CA LEU A 22 0.48 -26.22 13.02
C LEU A 22 0.77 -25.10 14.01
N SER A 23 1.41 -25.37 15.15
CA SER A 23 1.79 -24.32 16.10
C SER A 23 2.88 -23.42 15.55
N LEU A 24 3.88 -23.99 14.86
CA LEU A 24 4.93 -23.23 14.16
C LEU A 24 4.36 -22.47 12.96
N MET A 25 3.45 -23.08 12.18
CA MET A 25 2.73 -22.39 11.11
C MET A 25 1.79 -21.30 11.64
N SER A 26 1.23 -21.45 12.84
CA SER A 26 0.45 -20.41 13.53
C SER A 26 1.32 -19.26 14.01
N GLN A 27 2.57 -19.52 14.44
CA GLN A 27 3.53 -18.48 14.79
C GLN A 27 4.06 -17.75 13.54
N ILE A 28 4.28 -18.47 12.44
CA ILE A 28 4.62 -17.89 11.13
C ILE A 28 3.41 -17.12 10.55
N LEU A 29 2.17 -17.62 10.71
CA LEU A 29 0.94 -16.90 10.38
C LEU A 29 0.73 -15.67 11.27
N ALA A 30 1.12 -15.70 12.54
CA ALA A 30 1.09 -14.52 13.41
C ALA A 30 2.11 -13.46 12.96
N GLN A 31 3.22 -13.85 12.33
CA GLN A 31 4.13 -12.92 11.65
C GLN A 31 3.54 -12.38 10.32
N PHE A 32 2.65 -13.13 9.65
CA PHE A 32 1.91 -12.67 8.46
C PHE A 32 0.66 -11.85 8.80
N LEU A 33 0.02 -12.09 9.94
CA LEU A 33 -1.02 -11.23 10.51
C LEU A 33 -0.37 -10.07 11.27
N GLN A 34 0.67 -9.47 10.69
CA GLN A 34 1.01 -8.10 11.02
C GLN A 34 -0.27 -7.30 10.79
N ASN A 35 -0.86 -6.88 11.90
CA ASN A 35 -1.90 -5.88 11.95
C ASN A 35 -1.30 -4.53 11.55
N ASP A 36 -0.78 -4.45 10.34
CA ASP A 36 -0.80 -3.22 9.58
C ASP A 36 -2.14 -3.24 8.88
N SER A 37 -3.08 -2.42 9.32
CA SER A 37 -4.33 -2.22 8.60
C SER A 37 -3.93 -1.95 7.15
N GLY A 38 -4.18 -2.88 6.22
CA GLY A 38 -3.63 -2.87 4.86
C GLY A 38 -4.04 -1.65 4.05
N LYS A 39 -3.46 -0.49 4.37
CA LYS A 39 -3.76 0.83 3.83
C LYS A 39 -2.87 1.17 2.64
N ARG A 40 -1.88 0.33 2.33
CA ARG A 40 -0.93 0.59 1.25
C ARG A 40 -0.57 -0.66 0.46
N ILE A 41 -0.40 -0.49 -0.84
CA ILE A 41 0.10 -1.51 -1.77
C ILE A 41 1.31 -0.90 -2.49
N ARG A 42 2.44 -1.60 -2.49
CA ARG A 42 3.66 -1.18 -3.18
C ARG A 42 4.03 -2.15 -4.30
N ILE A 43 4.20 -1.60 -5.50
CA ILE A 43 4.70 -2.28 -6.69
C ILE A 43 6.05 -1.66 -7.01
N ALA A 44 7.09 -2.47 -7.11
CA ALA A 44 8.44 -2.02 -7.43
C ALA A 44 8.53 -1.52 -8.89
N GLY A 45 9.45 -0.59 -9.12
CA GLY A 45 9.77 -0.03 -10.43
C GLY A 45 10.80 1.08 -10.28
N ASP A 46 11.37 1.49 -11.40
CA ASP A 46 12.36 2.58 -11.47
C ASP A 46 11.71 3.94 -11.18
N LEU A 47 10.47 4.13 -11.63
CA LEU A 47 9.64 5.29 -11.31
C LEU A 47 8.38 4.83 -10.56
N ILE A 48 8.19 5.35 -9.34
CA ILE A 48 7.04 4.99 -8.50
C ILE A 48 5.93 6.04 -8.64
N LEU A 49 4.76 5.62 -9.14
CA LEU A 49 3.57 6.46 -9.20
C LEU A 49 2.74 6.33 -7.91
N GLY A 50 2.51 7.45 -7.22
CA GLY A 50 1.60 7.50 -6.08
C GLY A 50 0.13 7.52 -6.52
N GLY A 51 -0.74 6.82 -5.79
CA GLY A 51 -2.19 6.86 -6.02
C GLY A 51 -2.99 6.68 -4.74
N ILE A 52 -4.04 7.47 -4.55
CA ILE A 52 -4.95 7.37 -3.39
C ILE A 52 -6.34 7.02 -3.91
N PHE A 53 -6.91 5.91 -3.43
CA PHE A 53 -8.20 5.41 -3.89
C PHE A 53 -9.13 5.14 -2.70
N PRO A 54 -10.45 5.44 -2.82
CA PRO A 54 -11.42 5.13 -1.78
C PRO A 54 -11.84 3.66 -1.89
N MET A 55 -10.98 2.74 -1.45
CA MET A 55 -11.23 1.30 -1.56
C MET A 55 -12.18 0.80 -0.48
N HIS A 56 -12.22 1.46 0.68
CA HIS A 56 -13.16 1.15 1.76
C HIS A 56 -14.10 2.31 2.06
N GLU A 57 -15.24 1.99 2.69
CA GLU A 57 -16.15 2.97 3.28
C GLU A 57 -15.57 3.57 4.57
N GLN A 58 -16.03 4.76 4.94
CA GLN A 58 -15.79 5.26 6.27
C GLN A 58 -16.91 4.81 7.21
N ARG A 59 -16.56 4.11 8.29
CA ARG A 59 -17.50 3.72 9.34
C ARG A 59 -16.92 4.05 10.72
N ASN A 60 -17.55 4.96 11.44
CA ASN A 60 -17.18 5.37 12.80
C ASN A 60 -15.70 5.74 12.96
N GLY A 61 -15.16 6.52 12.02
CA GLY A 61 -13.75 6.94 12.05
C GLY A 61 -12.74 5.81 11.75
N LYS A 62 -13.21 4.66 11.26
CA LYS A 62 -12.39 3.53 10.81
C LYS A 62 -12.74 3.15 9.38
N CYS A 63 -11.83 2.42 8.73
CA CYS A 63 -12.09 1.79 7.44
C CYS A 63 -13.17 0.70 7.62
N GLY A 64 -14.20 0.78 6.81
CA GLY A 64 -15.36 -0.10 6.79
C GLY A 64 -15.23 -1.20 5.75
N ALA A 65 -16.33 -1.58 5.10
CA ALA A 65 -16.33 -2.60 4.05
C ALA A 65 -15.69 -2.08 2.75
N VAL A 66 -15.25 -3.01 1.91
CA VAL A 66 -14.71 -2.70 0.57
C VAL A 66 -15.81 -2.14 -0.31
N LYS A 67 -15.51 -1.05 -1.02
CA LYS A 67 -16.34 -0.47 -2.07
C LYS A 67 -15.85 -0.97 -3.42
N GLU A 68 -16.51 -1.99 -3.94
CA GLU A 68 -16.22 -2.51 -5.28
C GLU A 68 -16.48 -1.44 -6.35
N GLU A 69 -17.50 -0.60 -6.16
CA GLU A 69 -17.83 0.50 -7.05
C GLU A 69 -16.92 1.71 -6.85
N LYS A 70 -16.42 2.26 -7.96
CA LYS A 70 -15.62 3.51 -8.07
C LYS A 70 -14.25 3.52 -7.36
N GLY A 71 -14.05 2.75 -6.29
CA GLY A 71 -12.76 2.60 -5.62
C GLY A 71 -11.86 1.61 -6.35
N ILE A 72 -12.22 0.33 -6.26
CA ILE A 72 -11.45 -0.78 -6.86
C ILE A 72 -11.35 -0.63 -8.37
N GLN A 73 -12.43 -0.25 -9.06
CA GLN A 73 -12.39 -0.05 -10.52
C GLN A 73 -11.36 1.00 -10.97
N ARG A 74 -11.16 2.08 -10.20
CA ARG A 74 -10.16 3.11 -10.52
C ARG A 74 -8.74 2.62 -10.25
N LEU A 75 -8.55 1.83 -9.20
CA LEU A 75 -7.29 1.16 -8.94
C LEU A 75 -6.96 0.18 -10.09
N GLU A 76 -7.91 -0.65 -10.50
CA GLU A 76 -7.72 -1.56 -11.64
C GLU A 76 -7.40 -0.80 -12.93
N ALA A 77 -8.07 0.33 -13.18
CA ALA A 77 -7.78 1.16 -14.34
C ALA A 77 -6.35 1.73 -14.32
N MET A 78 -5.86 2.18 -13.16
CA MET A 78 -4.46 2.61 -12.99
C MET A 78 -3.49 1.47 -13.27
N LEU A 79 -3.72 0.29 -12.67
CA LEU A 79 -2.85 -0.88 -12.85
C LEU A 79 -2.85 -1.37 -14.29
N TYR A 80 -4.01 -1.34 -14.95
CA TYR A 80 -4.13 -1.68 -16.37
C TYR A 80 -3.37 -0.70 -17.25
N ALA A 81 -3.50 0.61 -17.01
CA ALA A 81 -2.75 1.63 -17.75
C ALA A 81 -1.23 1.47 -17.55
N MET A 82 -0.79 1.23 -16.31
CA MET A 82 0.62 1.00 -15.98
C MET A 82 1.17 -0.25 -16.71
N ASP A 83 0.40 -1.35 -16.72
CA ASP A 83 0.77 -2.57 -17.45
C ASP A 83 0.87 -2.32 -18.97
N LYS A 84 -0.01 -1.49 -19.54
CA LYS A 84 0.08 -1.09 -20.95
C LYS A 84 1.33 -0.28 -21.25
N ILE A 85 1.67 0.67 -20.38
CA ILE A 85 2.87 1.51 -20.55
C ILE A 85 4.14 0.67 -20.43
N ASN A 86 4.25 -0.18 -19.40
CA ASN A 86 5.43 -1.03 -19.19
C ASN A 86 5.66 -2.07 -20.30
N LYS A 87 4.61 -2.42 -21.06
CA LYS A 87 4.68 -3.34 -22.21
C LYS A 87 5.00 -2.63 -23.52
N ASP A 88 4.87 -1.30 -23.59
CA ASP A 88 5.12 -0.52 -24.79
C ASP A 88 6.50 0.15 -24.72
N PRO A 89 7.51 -0.36 -25.43
CA PRO A 89 8.86 0.20 -25.40
C PRO A 89 8.96 1.60 -26.02
N SER A 90 7.92 2.07 -26.73
CA SER A 90 7.90 3.41 -27.32
C SER A 90 7.55 4.53 -26.33
N ILE A 91 6.91 4.20 -25.20
CA ILE A 91 6.44 5.20 -24.23
C ILE A 91 7.51 5.50 -23.18
N LEU A 92 8.09 4.46 -22.56
CA LEU A 92 9.14 4.58 -21.55
C LEU A 92 10.24 3.53 -21.80
N PRO A 93 11.21 3.82 -22.68
CA PRO A 93 12.29 2.87 -22.95
C PRO A 93 13.20 2.72 -21.72
N ASN A 94 13.46 1.46 -21.33
CA ASN A 94 14.35 1.08 -20.23
C ASN A 94 13.97 1.63 -18.84
N VAL A 95 12.71 2.03 -18.64
CA VAL A 95 12.20 2.50 -17.35
C VAL A 95 10.93 1.72 -17.02
N THR A 96 10.91 1.10 -15.85
CA THR A 96 9.72 0.40 -15.33
C THR A 96 8.91 1.30 -14.41
N LEU A 97 7.61 1.39 -14.66
CA LEU A 97 6.67 2.02 -13.74
C LEU A 97 6.30 1.04 -12.63
N GLY A 98 6.53 1.47 -11.39
CA GLY A 98 5.95 0.90 -10.19
C GLY A 98 4.86 1.81 -9.64
N ALA A 99 4.27 1.42 -8.51
CA ALA A 99 3.20 2.16 -7.88
C ALA A 99 3.28 2.10 -6.35
N LEU A 100 2.80 3.15 -5.71
CA LEU A 100 2.44 3.13 -4.29
C LEU A 100 1.01 3.61 -4.16
N ILE A 101 0.13 2.66 -3.86
CA ILE A 101 -1.30 2.86 -3.75
C ILE A 101 -1.66 2.96 -2.27
N LEU A 102 -2.47 3.94 -1.91
CA LEU A 102 -2.97 4.17 -0.55
C LEU A 102 -4.49 4.13 -0.54
N ASP A 103 -5.06 3.59 0.53
CA ASP A 103 -6.49 3.63 0.77
C ASP A 103 -6.88 4.88 1.56
N SER A 104 -7.80 5.69 1.02
CA SER A 104 -8.36 6.83 1.76
C SER A 104 -9.46 6.41 2.73
N CYS A 105 -9.98 5.18 2.63
CA CYS A 105 -11.16 4.72 3.37
C CYS A 105 -12.36 5.67 3.24
N SER A 106 -12.47 6.35 2.09
CA SER A 106 -13.47 7.40 1.83
C SER A 106 -13.48 8.52 2.88
N SER A 107 -12.32 8.83 3.47
CA SER A 107 -12.17 9.82 4.53
C SER A 107 -11.06 10.82 4.21
N ASP A 108 -11.38 12.11 4.27
CA ASP A 108 -10.42 13.17 3.98
C ASP A 108 -9.27 13.21 5.00
N THR A 109 -9.57 12.94 6.29
CA THR A 109 -8.56 12.93 7.35
C THR A 109 -7.58 11.77 7.19
N TYR A 110 -8.06 10.57 6.84
CA TYR A 110 -7.18 9.45 6.50
C TYR A 110 -6.40 9.73 5.23
N ALA A 111 -7.03 10.28 4.19
CA ALA A 111 -6.34 10.64 2.95
C ALA A 111 -5.18 11.61 3.21
N LEU A 112 -5.38 12.61 4.06
CA LEU A 112 -4.35 13.55 4.46
C LEU A 112 -3.21 12.87 5.22
N GLU A 113 -3.54 12.02 6.21
CA GLU A 113 -2.54 11.25 6.96
C GLU A 113 -1.70 10.37 6.03
N GLN A 114 -2.34 9.68 5.10
CA GLN A 114 -1.67 8.84 4.09
C GLN A 114 -0.81 9.68 3.13
N SER A 115 -1.29 10.86 2.72
CA SER A 115 -0.52 11.79 1.88
C SER A 115 0.72 12.32 2.60
N MET A 116 0.62 12.61 3.90
CA MET A 116 1.76 13.03 4.71
C MET A 116 2.77 11.89 4.86
N GLU A 117 2.32 10.66 5.06
CA GLU A 117 3.19 9.49 5.14
C GLU A 117 3.95 9.26 3.83
N PHE A 118 3.28 9.45 2.68
CA PHE A 118 3.93 9.41 1.38
C PHE A 118 5.12 10.38 1.30
N VAL A 119 4.88 11.65 1.64
CA VAL A 119 5.92 12.69 1.60
C VAL A 119 7.03 12.38 2.62
N LYS A 120 6.69 11.96 3.85
CA LYS A 120 7.67 11.60 4.88
C LYS A 120 8.58 10.47 4.41
N SER A 121 8.02 9.41 3.83
CA SER A 121 8.80 8.27 3.34
C SER A 121 9.80 8.68 2.25
N TYR A 122 9.42 9.62 1.39
CA TYR A 122 10.29 10.17 0.35
C TYR A 122 11.38 11.08 0.94
N MET A 123 11.01 11.94 1.89
CA MET A 123 11.95 12.83 2.57
C MET A 123 12.94 12.09 3.46
N SER A 124 12.53 10.98 4.10
CA SER A 124 13.40 10.13 4.90
C SER A 124 14.46 9.42 4.04
N GLN A 125 14.04 8.88 2.89
CA GLN A 125 14.98 8.32 1.89
C GLN A 125 15.97 9.39 1.40
N ARG A 126 15.52 10.64 1.19
CA ARG A 126 16.38 11.76 0.83
C ARG A 126 17.23 12.30 1.99
N LYS A 127 16.81 12.14 3.25
CA LYS A 127 17.59 12.57 4.43
C LYS A 127 18.89 11.76 4.58
N ALA A 128 18.93 10.54 4.07
CA ALA A 128 20.16 9.78 3.92
C ALA A 128 21.13 10.38 2.87
N THR A 129 20.70 11.38 2.10
CA THR A 129 21.49 11.97 1.00
C THR A 129 21.54 13.50 0.99
N LEU A 130 20.60 14.25 1.60
CA LEU A 130 20.52 15.72 1.45
C LEU A 130 20.02 16.43 2.71
N ASN A 131 20.97 17.05 3.43
CA ASN A 131 20.78 17.91 4.60
C ASN A 131 20.17 19.31 4.28
N SER A 132 19.49 19.44 3.14
CA SER A 132 19.04 20.74 2.61
C SER A 132 17.61 21.08 3.01
N CYS A 133 16.70 20.09 3.06
CA CYS A 133 15.30 20.33 3.42
C CYS A 133 15.08 20.51 4.94
N SER A 134 15.98 19.99 5.79
CA SER A 134 15.97 20.21 7.23
C SER A 134 16.28 21.65 7.63
N LYS A 135 16.99 22.42 6.79
CA LYS A 135 17.30 23.82 7.08
C LYS A 135 16.07 24.74 6.95
N PHE A 136 15.13 24.39 6.06
CA PHE A 136 13.92 25.20 5.81
C PHE A 136 12.90 25.07 6.96
N ILE A 137 12.80 23.90 7.60
CA ILE A 137 11.91 23.72 8.77
C ILE A 137 12.50 24.36 10.02
N HIS A 138 13.83 24.43 10.15
CA HIS A 138 14.48 25.05 11.31
C HIS A 138 14.38 26.59 11.28
N SER A 139 14.31 27.21 10.10
CA SER A 139 14.13 28.67 9.97
C SER A 139 12.73 29.16 10.33
N ASP A 140 11.71 28.31 10.25
CA ASP A 140 10.32 28.67 10.62
C ASP A 140 10.10 28.61 12.15
N ILE A 141 10.89 27.81 12.88
CA ILE A 141 10.80 27.73 14.35
C ILE A 141 11.52 28.91 15.01
N GLU A 142 12.68 29.34 14.50
CA GLU A 142 13.41 30.49 15.06
C GLU A 142 12.69 31.84 14.81
N ASN A 143 11.95 31.99 13.71
CA ASN A 143 11.17 33.21 13.43
C ASN A 143 9.78 33.26 14.10
N LYS A 144 9.41 32.24 14.89
CA LYS A 144 8.15 32.24 15.67
C LYS A 144 8.38 32.32 17.18
N VAL A 145 9.64 32.33 17.61
CA VAL A 145 10.09 32.57 18.99
C VAL A 145 10.98 33.83 19.02
N SER A 146 10.58 34.86 18.28
CA SER A 146 11.09 36.22 18.45
C SER A 146 10.00 37.25 18.17
#